data_AF-A0A436EQJ5-F1
#
_entry.id   AF-A0A436EQJ5-F1
#
_cell.length_a   1.000
_cell.length_b   1.000
_cell.length_c   1.000
_cell.angle_alpha   90.00
_cell.angle_beta   90.00
_cell.angle_gamma   90.00
#
_symmetry.space_group_name_H-M   'P 1'
#
loop_
_entity.id
_entity.type
_entity.pdbx_description
1 polymer ?
#
loop_
_entity_poly.entity_id
_entity_poly.type
_entity_poly.pdbx_seq_one_letter_code
_entity_poly.pdbx_strand_id
1 'polypeptide(L)' 'MTIKASCHCKATTFEVSQAPQTVTQCTCSFCSKRGSLWAYYVP' A
#
# COMPACT_ATOMS: atom_id res chain seq x y z
N MET A 1 9.57 10.18 8.92
CA MET A 1 8.61 11.19 8.44
C MET A 1 7.33 10.47 8.10
N THR A 2 6.22 10.82 8.74
CA THR A 2 4.91 10.19 8.52
C THR A 2 4.38 10.55 7.13
N ILE A 3 3.87 9.55 6.41
CA ILE A 3 3.31 9.71 5.06
C ILE A 3 1.79 9.63 5.16
N LYS A 4 1.10 10.62 4.62
CA LYS A 4 -0.36 10.63 4.50
C LYS A 4 -0.78 9.96 3.19
N ALA A 5 -1.74 9.05 3.28
CA ALA A 5 -2.30 8.34 2.14
C ALA A 5 -3.83 8.43 2.16
N SER A 6 -4.43 8.32 0.98
CA SER A 6 -5.88 8.31 0.83
C SER A 6 -6.30 7.53 -0.41
N CYS A 7 -7.54 7.07 -0.43
CA CYS A 7 -8.15 6.61 -1.67
C CYS A 7 -8.40 7.78 -2.63
N HIS A 8 -8.68 7.48 -3.91
CA HIS A 8 -8.87 8.50 -4.96
C HIS A 8 -9.94 9.53 -4.60
N CYS A 9 -11.07 9.10 -4.03
CA CYS A 9 -12.17 9.97 -3.62
C CYS A 9 -11.98 10.60 -2.22
N LYS A 10 -10.88 10.31 -1.53
CA LYS A 10 -10.55 10.79 -0.17
C LYS A 10 -11.50 10.35 0.95
N ALA A 11 -12.45 9.47 0.69
CA ALA A 11 -13.34 8.92 1.71
C ALA A 11 -12.60 8.06 2.75
N THR A 12 -11.45 7.48 2.37
CA THR A 12 -10.55 6.75 3.24
C THR A 12 -9.22 7.47 3.28
N THR A 13 -8.76 7.81 4.48
CA THR A 13 -7.47 8.43 4.75
C THR A 13 -6.75 7.66 5.85
N PHE A 14 -5.43 7.57 5.75
CA PHE A 14 -4.60 6.89 6.74
C PHE A 14 -3.17 7.44 6.70
N GLU A 15 -2.39 7.10 7.72
CA GLU A 15 -1.00 7.50 7.84
C GLU A 15 -0.12 6.27 8.02
N VAL A 16 1.08 6.29 7.42
CA VAL A 16 2.13 5.29 7.66
C VAL A 16 3.38 5.98 8.19
N SER A 17 4.09 5.32 9.10
CA SER A 17 5.20 5.91 9.85
C SER A 17 6.44 6.22 8.98
N GLN A 18 6.61 5.50 7.87
CA GLN A 18 7.75 5.61 6.97
C GLN A 18 7.42 5.10 5.55
N ALA A 19 8.25 5.45 4.57
CA ALA A 19 8.18 4.86 3.24
C ALA A 19 8.62 3.39 3.27
N PRO A 20 7.99 2.50 2.48
CA PRO A 20 8.45 1.13 2.39
C PRO A 20 9.79 1.07 1.65
N GLN A 21 10.75 0.32 2.19
CA GLN A 21 12.04 0.11 1.53
C GLN A 21 11.91 -0.81 0.31
N THR A 22 10.97 -1.75 0.37
CA THR A 22 10.68 -2.71 -0.70
C THR A 22 9.18 -2.87 -0.86
N VAL A 23 8.77 -3.21 -2.08
CA VAL A 23 7.39 -3.55 -2.38
C VAL A 23 7.32 -4.90 -3.09
N THR A 24 6.23 -5.63 -2.86
CA THR A 24 5.99 -6.95 -3.44
C THR A 24 5.00 -6.84 -4.59
N GLN A 25 5.41 -7.31 -5.78
CA GLN A 25 4.50 -7.57 -6.89
C GLN A 25 4.07 -9.04 -6.86
N CYS A 26 2.98 -9.34 -6.16
CA CYS A 26 2.47 -10.70 -6.08
C CYS A 26 1.76 -11.09 -7.39
N THR A 27 2.11 -12.25 -7.94
CA THR A 27 1.60 -12.75 -9.23
C THR A 27 0.45 -13.76 -9.11
N CYS A 28 -0.09 -13.98 -7.91
CA CYS A 28 -1.28 -14.84 -7.74
C CYS A 28 -2.49 -14.25 -8.48
N SER A 29 -3.45 -15.09 -8.85
CA SER A 29 -4.61 -14.70 -9.68
C SER A 29 -5.46 -13.57 -9.09
N PHE A 30 -5.44 -13.39 -7.76
CA PHE A 30 -6.15 -12.33 -7.06
C PHE A 30 -5.42 -10.98 -7.13
N CYS A 31 -4.11 -10.99 -6.93
CA CYS A 31 -3.27 -9.79 -6.91
C CYS A 31 -3.00 -9.27 -8.33
N SER A 32 -2.73 -10.18 -9.28
CA SER A 32 -2.48 -9.81 -10.67
C SER A 32 -3.68 -9.09 -11.31
N LYS A 33 -4.91 -9.51 -10.99
CA LYS A 33 -6.15 -8.82 -11.43
C LYS A 33 -6.32 -7.42 -10.84
N ARG A 34 -5.72 -7.13 -9.68
CA ARG A 34 -5.83 -5.81 -9.01
C ARG A 34 -4.70 -4.86 -9.39
N GLY A 35 -3.54 -5.38 -9.77
CA GLY A 35 -2.39 -4.59 -10.20
C GLY A 35 -1.71 -3.77 -9.08
N SER A 36 -1.99 -4.05 -7.81
CA SER A 36 -1.40 -3.34 -6.68
C SER A 36 0.00 -3.87 -6.32
N LEU A 37 0.85 -2.97 -5.82
CA LEU A 37 2.10 -3.31 -5.13
C LEU A 37 1.85 -3.32 -3.62
N TRP A 38 2.40 -4.33 -2.92
CA TRP A 38 2.16 -4.52 -1.49
C TRP A 38 3.39 -4.13 -0.67
N ALA A 39 3.16 -3.38 0.41
CA ALA A 39 4.17 -3.11 1.45
C ALA A 39 3.69 -3.73 2.76
N TYR A 40 4.62 -4.33 3.51
CA TYR A 40 4.35 -4.96 4.79
C TYR A 40 5.06 -4.18 5.89
N TYR A 41 4.30 -3.73 6.90
CA TYR A 41 4.81 -3.01 8.06
C TYR A 41 4.73 -3.91 9.30
N VAL A 42 5.64 -3.68 10.25
CA VAL A 42 5.55 -4.31 11.57
C VAL A 42 4.31 -3.77 12.32
N PRO A 43 3.58 -4.62 13.07
CA PRO A 43 2.43 -4.18 13.86
C PRO A 43 2.79 -3.13 14.91
#